data_AF-A0A1S1HBL6-F1
#
_entry.id   AF-A0A1S1HBL6-F1
#
_cell.length_a   1.000
_cell.length_b   1.000
_cell.length_c   1.000
_cell.angle_alpha   90.00
_cell.angle_beta   90.00
_cell.angle_gamma   90.00
#
_symmetry.space_group_name_H-M   'P 1'
#
loop_
_entity.id
_entity.type
_entity.pdbx_description
1 polymer ?
#
loop_
_entity_poly.entity_id
_entity_poly.type
_entity_poly.pdbx_seq_one_letter_code
_entity_poly.pdbx_strand_id
1 'polypeptide(L)'
;MTDIEMPGDMDGLALASTIRERWPETVVLVNSGRVRPEPEALPDRAGFIAKPYRAAELLHQLDVLMEEHGVPILSDGDILEAWHAAELAHAQADALDKPVTLAHAIAAEQAAIQRFGVGSHAAAYDARYPDAPEPRR
;
A
#
# COMPACT_ATOMS: atom_id res chain seq x y z
N MET A 1 6.46 3.83 7.74
CA MET A 1 6.94 5.07 8.40
C MET A 1 7.83 4.68 9.56
N THR A 2 8.98 5.34 9.75
CA THR A 2 9.96 5.02 10.83
C THR A 2 10.49 6.29 11.50
N ASP A 3 10.89 6.19 12.77
CA ASP A 3 11.63 7.24 13.48
C ASP A 3 13.12 7.17 13.14
N ILE A 4 13.80 8.32 13.05
CA ILE A 4 15.27 8.36 12.93
C ILE A 4 15.87 7.84 14.22
N GLU A 5 15.42 8.35 15.36
CA GLU A 5 16.01 8.04 16.65
C GLU A 5 15.40 6.74 17.20
N MET A 6 16.04 5.62 16.88
CA MET A 6 15.68 4.31 17.40
C MET A 6 16.78 3.78 18.34
N PRO A 7 16.41 3.07 19.42
CA PRO A 7 17.38 2.39 20.26
C PRO A 7 17.99 1.17 19.55
N GLY A 8 19.30 0.97 19.72
CA GLY A 8 20.06 -0.14 19.12
C GLY A 8 21.11 0.35 18.13
N ASP A 9 21.64 -0.58 17.32
CA ASP A 9 22.73 -0.30 16.38
C ASP A 9 22.25 0.26 15.03
N MET A 10 20.94 0.29 14.79
CA MET A 10 20.33 0.73 13.52
C MET A 10 19.35 1.87 13.76
N ASP A 11 19.60 2.99 13.10
CA ASP A 11 18.71 4.16 13.10
C ASP A 11 17.68 4.10 11.96
N GLY A 12 16.77 5.08 11.92
CA GLY A 12 15.69 5.09 10.91
C GLY A 12 16.17 5.29 9.48
N LEU A 13 17.33 5.93 9.29
CA LEU A 13 17.91 6.15 7.96
C LEU A 13 18.54 4.86 7.45
N ALA A 14 19.31 4.17 8.29
CA ALA A 14 19.87 2.85 7.99
C ALA A 14 18.76 1.82 7.70
N LEU A 15 17.66 1.87 8.45
CA LEU A 15 16.48 1.03 8.17
C LEU A 15 15.84 1.39 6.82
N ALA A 16 15.65 2.67 6.52
CA ALA A 16 15.09 3.11 5.24
C ALA A 16 15.95 2.64 4.05
N SER A 17 17.28 2.75 4.16
CA SER A 17 18.21 2.24 3.14
C SER A 17 18.11 0.72 2.99
N THR A 18 18.02 -0.01 4.10
CA THR A 18 17.85 -1.48 4.06
C THR A 18 16.53 -1.89 3.42
N ILE A 19 15.44 -1.17 3.70
CA ILE A 19 14.14 -1.39 3.03
C ILE A 19 14.29 -1.13 1.54
N ARG A 20 15.02 -0.08 1.16
CA ARG A 20 15.24 0.23 -0.24
C ARG A 20 15.93 -0.90 -0.99
N GLU A 21 16.99 -1.45 -0.42
CA GLU A 21 17.76 -2.54 -1.02
C GLU A 21 16.94 -3.82 -1.18
N ARG A 22 16.08 -4.15 -0.20
CA ARG A 22 15.32 -5.41 -0.18
C ARG A 22 13.98 -5.33 -0.92
N TRP A 23 13.33 -4.17 -0.88
CA TRP A 23 12.01 -3.94 -1.48
C TRP A 23 12.03 -2.62 -2.25
N PRO A 24 12.55 -2.59 -3.49
CA PRO A 24 12.76 -1.36 -4.26
C PRO A 24 11.51 -0.51 -4.54
N GLU A 25 10.32 -1.09 -4.41
CA GLU A 25 9.07 -0.38 -4.66
C GLU A 25 8.47 0.28 -3.41
N THR A 26 8.95 -0.06 -2.21
CA THR A 26 8.40 0.47 -0.96
C THR A 26 8.79 1.93 -0.76
N VAL A 27 7.82 2.77 -0.47
CA VAL A 27 8.02 4.16 -0.07
C VAL A 27 8.19 4.25 1.45
N VAL A 28 9.17 5.02 1.92
CA VAL A 28 9.48 5.15 3.36
C VAL A 28 9.41 6.60 3.81
N LEU A 29 8.43 6.93 4.65
CA LEU A 29 8.43 8.20 5.37
C LEU A 29 9.22 8.07 6.67
N VAL A 30 10.26 8.88 6.81
CA VAL A 30 11.09 8.98 8.02
C VAL A 30 10.64 10.20 8.84
N ASN A 31 10.64 10.12 10.17
CA ASN A 31 10.32 11.26 11.03
C ASN A 31 11.33 11.43 12.17
N SER A 32 11.43 12.65 12.72
CA SER A 32 12.20 12.92 13.94
C SER A 32 11.79 14.26 14.55
N GLY A 33 11.95 14.42 15.86
CA GLY A 33 11.72 15.68 16.58
C GLY A 33 12.99 16.43 16.96
N ARG A 34 14.17 15.87 16.67
CA ARG A 34 15.47 16.46 17.06
C ARG A 34 16.45 16.49 15.90
N VAL A 35 16.41 15.48 15.04
CA VAL A 35 17.31 15.32 13.91
C VAL A 35 16.58 15.71 12.63
N ARG A 36 17.22 16.55 11.81
CA ARG A 36 16.77 16.80 10.44
C ARG A 36 17.85 16.28 9.50
N PRO A 37 17.57 15.23 8.71
CA PRO A 37 18.55 14.73 7.76
C PRO A 37 18.75 15.75 6.64
N GLU A 38 19.97 15.84 6.13
CA GLU A 38 20.21 16.50 4.86
C GLU A 38 19.49 15.73 3.73
N PRO A 39 19.01 16.40 2.68
CA PRO A 39 18.31 15.74 1.58
C PRO A 39 19.09 14.56 0.97
N GLU A 40 20.41 14.67 0.88
CA GLU A 40 21.30 13.65 0.32
C GLU A 40 21.44 12.40 1.21
N ALA A 41 21.05 12.50 2.48
CA ALA A 41 21.06 11.38 3.41
C ALA A 41 19.79 10.52 3.31
N LEU A 42 18.74 11.00 2.62
CA LEU A 42 17.54 10.22 2.39
C LEU A 42 17.77 9.28 1.19
N PRO A 43 17.49 7.97 1.33
CA PRO A 43 17.55 7.05 0.21
C PRO A 43 16.42 7.33 -0.79
N ASP A 44 16.56 6.81 -2.01
CA ASP A 44 15.53 6.95 -3.04
C ASP A 44 14.18 6.35 -2.58
N ARG A 45 13.09 7.02 -2.95
CA ARG A 45 11.73 6.81 -2.43
C ARG A 45 11.57 6.92 -0.91
N ALA A 46 12.38 7.76 -0.27
CA ALA A 46 12.18 8.16 1.11
C ALA A 46 11.87 9.65 1.26
N GLY A 47 10.95 9.97 2.16
CA GLY A 47 10.59 11.33 2.53
C GLY A 47 10.87 11.60 4.01
N PHE A 48 10.80 12.87 4.41
CA PHE A 48 10.97 13.27 5.80
C PHE A 48 9.81 14.14 6.30
N ILE A 49 9.39 13.93 7.56
CA ILE A 49 8.49 14.83 8.28
C ILE A 49 9.01 15.14 9.69
N ALA A 50 9.11 16.42 10.04
CA ALA A 50 9.57 16.86 11.35
C ALA A 50 8.45 16.77 12.40
N LYS A 51 8.75 16.22 13.59
CA LYS A 51 7.86 16.27 14.75
C LYS A 51 7.97 17.62 15.46
N PRO A 52 6.88 18.15 16.05
CA PRO A 52 5.52 17.61 16.00
C PRO A 52 4.83 17.95 14.67
N TYR A 53 3.96 17.05 14.21
CA TYR A 53 3.11 17.25 13.03
C TYR A 53 1.65 16.92 13.35
N ARG A 54 0.73 17.52 12.61
CA ARG A 54 -0.70 17.21 12.62
C ARG A 54 -0.99 16.05 11.67
N ALA A 55 -2.14 15.40 11.85
CA ALA A 55 -2.58 14.34 10.95
C ALA A 55 -2.67 14.81 9.48
N ALA A 56 -3.15 16.04 9.25
CA ALA A 56 -3.25 16.60 7.90
C ALA A 56 -1.86 16.80 7.24
N GLU A 57 -0.84 17.16 8.02
CA GLU A 57 0.53 17.34 7.52
C GLU A 57 1.17 15.99 7.18
N LEU A 58 0.91 14.96 8.01
CA LEU A 58 1.33 13.59 7.72
C LEU A 58 0.69 13.06 6.44
N LEU A 59 -0.63 13.20 6.30
CA LEU A 59 -1.36 12.75 5.10
C LEU A 59 -0.85 13.46 3.86
N HIS A 60 -0.71 14.78 3.91
CA HIS A 60 -0.16 15.55 2.80
C HIS A 60 1.26 15.09 2.40
N GLN A 61 2.13 14.85 3.39
CA GLN A 61 3.49 14.38 3.10
C GLN A 61 3.51 12.98 2.49
N LEU A 62 2.56 12.11 2.88
CA LEU A 62 2.40 10.80 2.26
C LEU A 62 1.88 10.92 0.83
N ASP A 63 0.87 11.76 0.59
CA ASP A 63 0.32 12.00 -0.75
C ASP A 63 1.41 12.48 -1.71
N VAL A 64 2.17 13.51 -1.33
CA VAL A 64 3.31 14.02 -2.12
C VAL A 64 4.32 12.91 -2.41
N LEU A 65 4.72 12.16 -1.39
CA LEU A 65 5.73 11.12 -1.54
C LEU A 65 5.23 9.95 -2.40
N MET A 66 3.95 9.60 -2.31
CA MET A 66 3.35 8.58 -3.16
C MET A 66 3.26 9.05 -4.61
N GLU A 67 2.82 10.29 -4.85
CA GLU A 67 2.74 10.89 -6.18
C GLU A 67 4.12 11.00 -6.85
N GLU A 68 5.13 11.51 -6.14
CA GLU A 68 6.52 11.66 -6.63
C GLU A 68 7.12 10.33 -7.09
N HIS A 69 6.74 9.22 -6.46
CA HIS A 69 7.26 7.89 -6.75
C HIS A 69 6.29 7.00 -7.53
N GLY A 70 5.21 7.58 -8.06
CA GLY A 70 4.24 6.86 -8.90
C GLY A 70 3.55 5.70 -8.19
N VAL A 71 3.43 5.76 -6.85
CA VAL A 71 2.66 4.80 -6.08
C VAL A 71 1.19 5.21 -6.16
N PRO A 72 0.33 4.46 -6.87
CA PRO A 72 -1.04 4.87 -7.09
C PRO A 72 -1.83 4.86 -5.78
N ILE A 73 -2.51 5.97 -5.48
CA ILE A 73 -3.61 5.96 -4.53
C ILE A 73 -4.78 5.28 -5.24
N LEU A 74 -5.05 4.02 -4.87
CA LEU A 74 -6.10 3.25 -5.52
C LEU A 74 -7.45 3.89 -5.26
N SER A 75 -8.13 4.29 -6.32
CA SER A 75 -9.52 4.73 -6.27
C SER A 75 -10.43 3.54 -5.97
N ASP A 76 -11.68 3.85 -5.63
CA ASP A 76 -12.73 2.83 -5.46
C ASP A 76 -12.86 1.96 -6.70
N GLY A 77 -12.72 2.55 -7.89
CA GLY A 77 -12.74 1.84 -9.16
C GLY A 77 -11.55 0.88 -9.31
N ASP A 78 -10.35 1.33 -8.96
CA ASP A 78 -9.12 0.53 -9.07
C ASP A 78 -9.15 -0.68 -8.13
N ILE A 79 -9.68 -0.48 -6.92
CA ILE A 79 -9.82 -1.57 -5.93
C ILE A 79 -10.80 -2.63 -6.43
N LEU A 80 -11.94 -2.21 -6.96
CA LEU A 80 -12.94 -3.14 -7.52
C LEU A 80 -12.42 -3.84 -8.78
N GLU A 81 -11.65 -3.13 -9.63
CA GLU A 81 -11.02 -3.71 -10.81
C GLU A 81 -9.93 -4.73 -10.45
N ALA A 82 -9.08 -4.42 -9.47
CA ALA A 82 -8.08 -5.34 -8.97
C ALA A 82 -8.72 -6.61 -8.39
N TRP A 83 -9.81 -6.48 -7.63
CA TRP A 83 -10.56 -7.61 -7.12
C TRP A 83 -11.17 -8.45 -8.25
N HIS A 84 -11.83 -7.82 -9.22
CA HIS A 84 -12.41 -8.50 -10.37
C HIS A 84 -11.36 -9.27 -11.19
N ALA A 85 -10.22 -8.62 -11.47
CA ALA A 85 -9.11 -9.24 -12.21
C ALA A 85 -8.53 -10.45 -11.46
N ALA A 86 -8.40 -10.36 -10.13
CA ALA A 86 -7.89 -11.47 -9.32
C ALA A 86 -8.86 -12.66 -9.29
N GLU A 87 -10.17 -12.41 -9.23
CA GLU A 87 -11.19 -13.46 -9.33
C GLU A 87 -11.17 -14.16 -10.70
N LEU A 88 -11.06 -13.39 -11.80
CA LEU A 88 -10.93 -13.96 -13.14
C LEU A 88 -9.64 -14.77 -13.30
N ALA A 89 -8.51 -14.25 -12.81
CA ALA A 89 -7.23 -14.95 -12.83
C ALA A 89 -7.32 -16.27 -12.06
N HIS A 90 -7.95 -16.27 -10.88
CA HIS A 90 -8.18 -17.48 -10.12
C HIS A 90 -9.11 -18.45 -10.85
N ALA A 91 -10.20 -17.99 -11.47
CA ALA A 91 -11.13 -18.83 -12.21
C ALA A 91 -10.44 -19.55 -13.39
N GLN A 92 -9.51 -18.87 -14.05
CA GLN A 92 -8.78 -19.37 -15.22
C GLN A 92 -7.48 -20.12 -14.89
N ALA A 93 -7.00 -20.04 -13.64
CA ALA A 93 -5.76 -20.68 -13.22
C ALA A 93 -5.81 -22.21 -13.33
N ASP A 94 -4.69 -22.79 -13.74
CA ASP A 94 -4.49 -24.24 -13.69
C ASP A 94 -4.31 -24.74 -12.24
N ALA A 95 -4.16 -26.06 -12.08
CA ALA A 95 -4.05 -26.68 -10.76
C ALA A 95 -2.77 -26.28 -9.99
N LEU A 96 -1.68 -25.92 -10.69
CA LEU A 96 -0.40 -25.55 -10.08
C LEU A 96 -0.45 -24.11 -9.56
N ASP A 97 -1.07 -23.20 -10.31
CA ASP A 97 -1.18 -21.78 -9.97
C ASP A 97 -2.39 -21.46 -9.07
N LYS A 98 -3.31 -22.42 -8.89
CA LYS A 98 -4.54 -22.25 -8.09
C LYS A 98 -4.28 -21.70 -6.68
N PRO A 99 -3.28 -22.16 -5.91
CA PRO A 99 -3.03 -21.64 -4.56
C PRO A 99 -2.61 -20.17 -4.55
N VAL A 100 -1.74 -19.77 -5.49
CA VAL A 100 -1.22 -18.39 -5.57
C VAL A 100 -2.32 -17.43 -6.00
N THR A 101 -3.08 -17.80 -7.04
CA THR A 101 -4.18 -16.97 -7.53
C THR A 101 -5.32 -16.86 -6.52
N LEU A 102 -5.57 -17.91 -5.71
CA LEU A 102 -6.51 -17.83 -4.60
C LEU A 102 -6.04 -16.81 -3.54
N ALA A 103 -4.76 -16.82 -3.18
CA ALA A 103 -4.21 -15.88 -2.22
C ALA A 103 -4.33 -14.43 -2.71
N HIS A 104 -4.09 -14.17 -4.00
CA HIS A 104 -4.30 -12.84 -4.59
C HIS A 104 -5.77 -12.42 -4.60
N ALA A 105 -6.69 -13.33 -4.95
CA ALA A 105 -8.13 -13.05 -4.93
C ALA A 105 -8.62 -12.67 -3.52
N ILE A 106 -8.21 -13.45 -2.50
CA ILE A 106 -8.51 -13.16 -1.09
C ILE A 106 -7.92 -11.80 -0.69
N ALA A 107 -6.66 -11.51 -1.04
CA ALA A 107 -6.03 -10.24 -0.68
C ALA A 107 -6.75 -9.04 -1.32
N ALA A 108 -7.17 -9.16 -2.58
CA ALA A 108 -7.89 -8.09 -3.28
C ALA A 108 -9.32 -7.90 -2.71
N GLU A 109 -10.01 -8.97 -2.37
CA GLU A 109 -11.29 -8.91 -1.66
C GLU A 109 -11.14 -8.21 -0.29
N GLN A 110 -10.10 -8.56 0.48
CA GLN A 110 -9.84 -7.91 1.76
C GLN A 110 -9.56 -6.41 1.60
N ALA A 111 -8.88 -5.99 0.53
CA ALA A 111 -8.71 -4.57 0.21
C ALA A 111 -10.06 -3.88 -0.08
N ALA A 112 -10.96 -4.53 -0.82
CA ALA A 112 -12.31 -4.03 -1.04
C ALA A 112 -13.12 -3.94 0.27
N ILE A 113 -13.05 -4.97 1.14
CA ILE A 113 -13.69 -4.95 2.46
C ILE A 113 -13.14 -3.80 3.32
N GLN A 114 -11.84 -3.55 3.31
CA GLN A 114 -11.24 -2.43 4.04
C GLN A 114 -11.70 -1.07 3.49
N ARG A 115 -11.85 -0.95 2.16
CA ARG A 115 -12.25 0.31 1.51
C ARG A 115 -13.73 0.66 1.69
N PHE A 116 -14.61 -0.34 1.53
CA PHE A 116 -16.06 -0.15 1.44
C PHE A 116 -16.80 -0.62 2.70
N GLY A 117 -16.21 -1.54 3.46
CA GLY A 117 -16.84 -2.23 4.58
C GLY A 117 -17.44 -3.59 4.23
N VAL A 118 -17.62 -4.42 5.26
CA VAL A 118 -18.28 -5.73 5.14
C VAL A 118 -19.72 -5.54 4.64
N GLY A 119 -20.15 -6.35 3.67
CA GLY A 119 -21.44 -6.23 2.98
C GLY A 119 -21.45 -5.15 1.88
N SER A 120 -20.98 -3.94 2.17
CA SER A 120 -20.94 -2.85 1.19
C SER A 120 -19.98 -3.09 0.02
N HIS A 121 -18.86 -3.78 0.24
CA HIS A 121 -17.92 -4.15 -0.83
C HIS A 121 -18.58 -5.01 -1.92
N ALA A 122 -19.40 -5.99 -1.54
CA ALA A 122 -20.14 -6.85 -2.48
C ALA A 122 -21.16 -6.03 -3.28
N ALA A 123 -21.92 -5.16 -2.62
CA ALA A 123 -22.86 -4.27 -3.31
C ALA A 123 -22.15 -3.31 -4.29
N ALA A 124 -20.97 -2.81 -3.93
CA ALA A 124 -20.16 -1.96 -4.81
C ALA A 124 -19.60 -2.74 -6.02
N TYR A 125 -19.19 -4.00 -5.80
CA TYR A 125 -18.76 -4.90 -6.86
C TYR A 125 -19.89 -5.24 -7.83
N ASP A 126 -21.05 -5.68 -7.32
CA ASP A 126 -22.23 -6.03 -8.12
C ASP A 126 -22.74 -4.83 -8.94
N ALA A 127 -22.70 -3.63 -8.37
CA ALA A 127 -23.08 -2.40 -9.07
C ALA A 127 -22.12 -2.08 -10.24
N ARG A 128 -20.84 -2.45 -10.15
CA ARG A 128 -19.84 -2.22 -11.19
C ARG A 128 -19.78 -3.36 -12.22
N TYR A 129 -20.01 -4.59 -11.79
CA TYR A 129 -19.92 -5.81 -12.60
C TYR A 129 -21.20 -6.65 -12.52
N PRO A 130 -22.34 -6.14 -13.02
CA PRO A 130 -23.65 -6.80 -12.85
C PRO A 130 -23.77 -8.16 -13.56
N ASP A 131 -22.97 -8.37 -14.60
CA ASP A 131 -22.95 -9.61 -15.39
C ASP A 131 -21.83 -10.58 -14.95
N ALA A 132 -21.01 -10.20 -13.96
CA ALA A 132 -19.97 -11.08 -13.45
C ALA A 132 -20.60 -12.21 -12.61
N PRO A 133 -20.02 -13.42 -12.64
CA PRO A 133 -20.38 -14.45 -11.69
C PRO A 133 -20.18 -13.92 -10.26
N GLU A 134 -21.09 -14.26 -9.34
CA GLU A 134 -20.97 -13.83 -7.95
C GLU A 134 -19.58 -14.18 -7.41
N PRO A 135 -18.88 -13.23 -6.77
CA PRO A 135 -17.61 -13.53 -6.15
C PRO A 135 -17.80 -14.58 -5.04
N ARG A 136 -16.74 -15.32 -4.75
CA ARG A 136 -16.71 -16.31 -3.66
C ARG A 136 -17.13 -15.64 -2.34
N ARG A 137 -18.17 -16.16 -1.68
CA ARG A 137 -18.66 -15.70 -0.37
C ARG A 137 -18.04 -16.48 0.79
#